data_AF-A0A9Q3KHE6-F1
#
_entry.id   AF-A0A9Q3KHE6-F1
#
_cell.length_a   1.000
_cell.length_b   1.000
_cell.length_c   1.000
_cell.angle_alpha   90.00
_cell.angle_beta   90.00
_cell.angle_gamma   90.00
#
_symmetry.space_group_name_H-M   'P 1'
#
loop_
_entity.id
_entity.type
_entity.pdbx_description
1 polymer ?
#
loop_
_entity_poly.entity_id
_entity_poly.type
_entity_poly.pdbx_seq_one_letter_code
_entity_poly.pdbx_strand_id
1 'polypeptide(L)'
;MSIPGALAFSIYVDWFNAHGKSTRLASIGPIMLICLNLPPSERLKPENVYVAGIIPGPKEPTSLQLNYLLMPLIKELKELWQGYHFLPTSTGFSGSFIRVAILTAIADVVAMRKLTGFISHSGNHFCNFCTIHKAQIEEIGPQFHFTRSCQNHKSTIAKWLWATPQQRQAIFSEYGVQYSILEDLLYWDATRM
;
A
#
# COMPACT_ATOMS: atom_id res chain seq x y z
N MET A 1 -20.11 12.46 10.73
CA MET A 1 -20.32 13.68 9.92
C MET A 1 -19.24 13.70 8.84
N SER A 2 -19.59 13.44 7.58
CA SER A 2 -18.64 13.49 6.46
C SER A 2 -18.24 14.93 6.19
N ILE A 3 -16.95 15.23 6.26
CA ILE A 3 -16.41 16.53 5.83
C ILE A 3 -16.68 16.63 4.31
N PRO A 4 -17.41 17.65 3.82
CA PRO A 4 -17.59 17.85 2.39
C PRO A 4 -16.24 17.85 1.68
N GLY A 5 -16.12 17.09 0.59
CA GLY A 5 -14.87 16.96 -0.17
C GLY A 5 -13.86 15.94 0.35
N ALA A 6 -14.16 15.16 1.41
CA ALA A 6 -13.30 14.06 1.82
C ALA A 6 -13.52 12.81 0.93
N LEU A 7 -12.53 12.50 0.10
CA LEU A 7 -12.51 11.33 -0.78
C LEU A 7 -11.57 10.26 -0.22
N ALA A 8 -12.09 9.04 -0.10
CA ALA A 8 -11.38 7.85 0.31
C ALA A 8 -11.15 6.96 -0.91
N PHE A 9 -9.93 6.47 -1.07
CA PHE A 9 -9.58 5.55 -2.14
C PHE A 9 -8.95 4.27 -1.59
N SER A 10 -9.08 3.19 -2.36
CA SER A 10 -8.22 2.02 -2.26
C SER A 10 -7.13 2.09 -3.31
N ILE A 11 -5.91 1.72 -2.98
CA ILE A 11 -4.85 1.48 -3.97
C ILE A 11 -4.86 0.01 -4.37
N TYR A 12 -4.87 -0.27 -5.67
CA TYR A 12 -4.71 -1.62 -6.21
C TYR A 12 -3.36 -1.74 -6.90
N VAL A 13 -2.61 -2.79 -6.57
CA VAL A 13 -1.35 -3.14 -7.26
C VAL A 13 -1.30 -4.65 -7.44
N ASP A 14 -1.08 -5.09 -8.67
CA ASP A 14 -0.90 -6.50 -9.01
C ASP A 14 -0.05 -6.61 -10.27
N TRP A 15 0.51 -7.80 -10.54
CA TRP A 15 1.21 -8.08 -11.79
C TRP A 15 0.71 -9.36 -12.42
N PHE A 16 0.44 -9.29 -13.71
CA PHE A 16 -0.02 -10.43 -14.48
C PHE A 16 0.75 -10.57 -15.78
N ASN A 17 0.70 -11.78 -16.33
CA ASN A 17 1.30 -12.06 -17.62
C ASN A 17 0.38 -11.60 -18.75
N ALA A 18 0.74 -10.49 -19.40
CA ALA A 18 -0.07 -9.90 -20.46
C ALA A 18 -0.16 -10.78 -21.73
N HIS A 19 0.75 -11.74 -21.92
CA HIS A 19 0.81 -12.63 -23.09
C HIS A 19 0.23 -14.03 -22.82
N GLY A 20 -0.41 -14.25 -21.67
CA GLY A 20 -1.03 -15.52 -21.29
C GLY A 20 -0.07 -16.57 -20.71
N LYS A 21 -0.60 -17.74 -20.35
CA LYS A 21 0.12 -18.76 -19.54
C LYS A 21 1.37 -19.37 -20.20
N SER A 22 1.51 -19.26 -21.53
CA SER A 22 2.51 -20.02 -22.28
C SER A 22 3.89 -19.37 -22.34
N THR A 23 4.02 -18.07 -22.03
CA THR A 23 5.28 -17.34 -22.21
C THR A 23 5.49 -16.33 -21.08
N ARG A 24 6.48 -16.52 -20.19
CA ARG A 24 6.87 -15.54 -19.14
C ARG A 24 7.55 -14.29 -19.72
N LEU A 25 7.06 -13.76 -20.84
CA LEU A 25 7.74 -12.73 -21.61
C LEU A 25 7.49 -11.32 -21.06
N ALA A 26 6.33 -11.06 -20.43
CA ALA A 26 6.09 -9.76 -19.79
C ALA A 26 5.10 -9.82 -18.62
N SER A 27 5.61 -9.58 -17.41
CA SER A 27 4.81 -9.27 -16.22
C SER A 27 4.52 -7.77 -16.18
N ILE A 28 3.27 -7.37 -16.40
CA ILE A 28 2.85 -5.96 -16.40
C ILE A 28 1.85 -5.79 -15.24
N GLY A 29 1.88 -4.64 -14.58
CA GLY A 29 1.03 -4.40 -13.41
C GLY A 29 0.44 -3.01 -13.33
N PRO A 30 -0.88 -2.85 -13.18
CA PRO A 30 -1.48 -1.53 -13.00
C PRO A 30 -1.36 -1.07 -11.54
N ILE A 31 -1.18 0.23 -11.36
CA ILE A 31 -1.41 0.93 -10.10
C ILE A 31 -2.75 1.66 -10.28
N MET A 32 -3.79 1.21 -9.58
CA MET A 32 -5.13 1.79 -9.71
C MET A 32 -5.62 2.39 -8.39
N LEU A 33 -6.44 3.42 -8.47
CA LEU A 33 -7.16 4.00 -7.35
C LEU A 33 -8.65 3.77 -7.54
N ILE A 34 -9.30 3.24 -6.51
CA ILE A 34 -10.72 2.91 -6.50
C ILE A 34 -11.43 3.79 -5.48
N CYS A 35 -12.38 4.61 -5.91
CA CYS A 35 -13.10 5.53 -5.01
C CYS A 35 -14.06 4.77 -4.09
N LEU A 36 -13.80 4.80 -2.78
CA LEU A 36 -14.60 4.12 -1.77
C LEU A 36 -15.89 4.86 -1.42
N ASN A 37 -15.98 6.15 -1.76
CA ASN A 37 -17.20 6.94 -1.57
C ASN A 37 -18.34 6.54 -2.54
N LEU A 38 -18.02 5.85 -3.64
CA LEU A 38 -19.04 5.34 -4.55
C LEU A 38 -19.76 4.11 -3.95
N PRO A 39 -21.04 3.87 -4.31
CA PRO A 39 -21.74 2.64 -3.96
C PRO A 39 -20.95 1.41 -4.42
N PRO A 40 -20.95 0.28 -3.68
CA PRO A 40 -20.16 -0.90 -4.03
C PRO A 40 -20.34 -1.41 -5.47
N SER A 41 -21.56 -1.31 -6.02
CA SER A 41 -21.87 -1.69 -7.41
C SER A 41 -21.20 -0.82 -8.48
N GLU A 42 -20.73 0.37 -8.11
CA GLU A 42 -20.17 1.36 -9.02
C GLU A 42 -18.65 1.41 -8.99
N ARG A 43 -18.01 1.00 -7.87
CA ARG A 43 -16.58 1.23 -7.60
C ARG A 43 -15.63 0.64 -8.65
N LEU A 44 -15.96 -0.54 -9.19
CA LEU A 44 -15.09 -1.29 -10.09
C LEU A 44 -15.51 -1.17 -11.57
N LYS A 45 -16.46 -0.29 -11.88
CA LYS A 45 -16.78 0.00 -13.27
C LYS A 45 -15.58 0.69 -13.93
N PRO A 46 -15.23 0.36 -15.20
CA PRO A 46 -14.06 0.93 -15.87
C PRO A 46 -13.99 2.46 -15.82
N GLU A 47 -15.13 3.14 -15.91
CA GLU A 47 -15.26 4.60 -15.83
C GLU A 47 -14.97 5.21 -14.44
N ASN A 48 -15.00 4.40 -13.38
CA ASN A 48 -14.83 4.82 -11.99
C ASN A 48 -13.48 4.39 -11.37
N VAL A 49 -12.64 3.71 -12.15
CA VAL A 49 -11.30 3.27 -11.73
C VAL A 49 -10.26 4.20 -12.32
N TYR A 50 -9.44 4.82 -11.47
CA TYR A 50 -8.36 5.70 -11.90
C TYR A 50 -7.06 4.92 -12.02
N VAL A 51 -6.47 4.85 -13.22
CA VAL A 51 -5.16 4.23 -13.44
C VAL A 51 -4.07 5.26 -13.19
N ALA A 52 -3.43 5.19 -12.03
CA ALA A 52 -2.35 6.10 -11.64
C ALA A 52 -1.02 5.78 -12.32
N GLY A 53 -0.83 4.53 -12.78
CA GLY A 53 0.36 4.14 -13.52
C GLY A 53 0.33 2.70 -14.00
N ILE A 54 1.22 2.38 -14.93
CA ILE A 54 1.47 1.02 -15.43
C ILE A 54 2.93 0.67 -15.16
N ILE A 55 3.15 -0.41 -14.43
CA ILE A 55 4.46 -0.97 -14.13
C ILE A 55 4.89 -1.82 -15.34
N PRO A 56 5.98 -1.45 -16.03
CA PRO A 56 6.43 -2.18 -17.20
C PRO A 56 7.03 -3.53 -16.81
N GLY A 57 6.92 -4.50 -17.71
CA GLY A 57 7.63 -5.77 -17.60
C GLY A 57 9.12 -5.69 -17.98
N PRO A 58 9.83 -6.83 -18.03
CA PRO A 58 9.29 -8.17 -18.09
C PRO A 58 9.09 -8.87 -16.74
N LYS A 59 9.68 -8.34 -15.66
CA LYS A 59 9.64 -8.93 -14.32
C LYS A 59 8.89 -8.04 -13.35
N GLU A 60 8.31 -8.65 -12.33
CA GLU A 60 7.80 -7.90 -11.19
C GLU A 60 8.91 -7.06 -10.54
N PRO A 61 8.59 -5.85 -10.07
CA PRO A 61 9.53 -5.01 -9.35
C PRO A 61 9.90 -5.64 -8.00
N THR A 62 11.11 -5.32 -7.55
CA THR A 62 11.50 -5.46 -6.15
C THR A 62 10.73 -4.46 -5.28
N SER A 63 10.67 -4.64 -3.96
CA SER A 63 10.02 -3.66 -3.06
C SER A 63 10.61 -2.26 -3.21
N LEU A 64 11.93 -2.16 -3.39
CA LEU A 64 12.60 -0.86 -3.60
C LEU A 64 12.19 -0.21 -4.93
N GLN A 65 12.12 -0.99 -6.02
CA GLN A 65 11.65 -0.46 -7.31
C GLN A 65 10.18 -0.02 -7.24
N LEU A 66 9.34 -0.78 -6.54
CA LEU A 66 7.94 -0.40 -6.34
C LEU A 66 7.82 0.93 -5.58
N ASN A 67 8.64 1.15 -4.55
CA ASN A 67 8.70 2.42 -3.83
C ASN A 67 9.02 3.59 -4.79
N TYR A 68 9.99 3.44 -5.68
CA TYR A 68 10.31 4.48 -6.67
C TYR A 68 9.17 4.74 -7.67
N LEU A 69 8.48 3.69 -8.11
CA LEU A 69 7.34 3.80 -9.02
C LEU A 69 6.14 4.52 -8.39
N LEU A 70 5.94 4.34 -7.09
CA LEU A 70 4.84 4.97 -6.33
C LEU A 70 5.16 6.40 -5.88
N MET A 71 6.42 6.82 -5.92
CA MET A 71 6.87 8.13 -5.41
C MET A 71 6.10 9.33 -5.98
N PRO A 72 5.80 9.44 -7.29
CA PRO A 72 5.01 10.55 -7.81
C PRO A 72 3.61 10.59 -7.22
N LEU A 73 2.94 9.44 -7.17
CA LEU A 73 1.60 9.30 -6.60
C LEU A 73 1.58 9.66 -5.11
N ILE A 74 2.56 9.20 -4.33
CA ILE A 74 2.63 9.50 -2.90
C ILE A 74 2.88 10.98 -2.64
N LYS A 75 3.67 11.65 -3.48
CA LYS A 75 3.85 13.10 -3.41
C LYS A 75 2.51 13.83 -3.58
N GLU A 76 1.74 13.50 -4.62
CA GLU A 76 0.43 14.09 -4.86
C GLU A 76 -0.56 13.80 -3.73
N LEU A 77 -0.57 12.57 -3.21
CA LEU A 77 -1.43 12.18 -2.08
C LEU A 77 -1.10 12.96 -0.80
N LYS A 78 0.16 13.31 -0.56
CA LYS A 78 0.56 14.16 0.58
C LYS A 78 0.03 15.58 0.43
N GLU A 79 0.03 16.12 -0.79
CA GLU A 79 -0.55 17.44 -1.09
C GLU A 79 -2.08 17.41 -0.94
N LEU A 80 -2.74 16.41 -1.52
CA LEU A 80 -4.18 16.22 -1.43
C LEU A 80 -4.68 15.94 -0.01
N TRP A 81 -3.84 15.40 0.88
CA TRP A 81 -4.19 15.22 2.28
C TRP A 81 -4.29 16.55 3.05
N GLN A 82 -3.41 17.51 2.74
CA GLN A 82 -3.52 18.88 3.28
C GLN A 82 -4.80 19.56 2.78
N GLY A 83 -5.13 19.24 1.53
CA GLY A 83 -6.35 19.62 0.83
C GLY A 83 -6.08 20.55 -0.33
N TYR A 84 -6.94 20.48 -1.34
CA TYR A 84 -6.79 21.21 -2.58
C TYR A 84 -8.09 21.92 -2.96
N HIS A 85 -7.99 23.20 -3.31
CA HIS A 85 -9.11 23.99 -3.81
C HIS A 85 -9.15 23.88 -5.34
N PHE A 86 -10.11 23.11 -5.85
CA PHE A 86 -10.43 23.16 -7.26
C PHE A 86 -11.13 24.49 -7.58
N LEU A 87 -10.65 25.15 -8.62
CA LEU A 87 -11.24 26.40 -9.09
C LEU A 87 -12.56 26.15 -9.82
N PRO A 88 -13.46 27.14 -9.84
CA PRO A 88 -14.65 27.08 -10.67
C PRO A 88 -14.29 26.86 -12.15
N THR A 89 -15.08 26.06 -12.86
CA THR A 89 -14.94 25.89 -14.30
C THR A 89 -16.00 26.70 -15.04
N SER A 90 -15.72 27.05 -16.30
CA SER A 90 -16.69 27.71 -17.18
C SER A 90 -17.94 26.86 -17.46
N THR A 91 -17.90 25.57 -17.14
CA THR A 91 -19.01 24.61 -17.29
C THR A 91 -19.95 24.56 -16.08
N GLY A 92 -19.78 25.44 -15.09
CA GLY A 92 -20.71 25.58 -13.96
C GLY A 92 -20.32 24.81 -12.70
N PHE A 93 -19.14 24.18 -12.66
CA PHE A 93 -18.58 23.71 -11.39
C PHE A 93 -18.14 24.93 -10.57
N SER A 94 -18.66 25.07 -9.36
CA SER A 94 -18.42 26.24 -8.48
C SER A 94 -17.07 26.22 -7.76
N GLY A 95 -16.20 25.26 -8.08
CA GLY A 95 -15.05 24.94 -7.26
C GLY A 95 -15.42 24.06 -6.07
N SER A 96 -14.42 23.39 -5.50
CA SER A 96 -14.59 22.59 -4.28
C SER A 96 -13.26 22.43 -3.56
N PHE A 97 -13.31 22.44 -2.23
CA PHE A 97 -12.18 22.00 -1.43
C PHE A 97 -12.28 20.49 -1.24
N ILE A 98 -11.24 19.75 -1.62
CA ILE A 98 -11.20 18.30 -1.41
C ILE A 98 -9.98 17.89 -0.60
N ARG A 99 -10.13 16.76 0.09
CA ARG A 99 -9.03 16.00 0.69
C ARG A 99 -9.08 14.57 0.23
N VAL A 100 -7.93 13.98 -0.05
CA VAL A 100 -7.85 12.58 -0.51
C VAL A 100 -7.01 11.75 0.47
N ALA A 101 -7.50 10.56 0.80
CA ALA A 101 -6.76 9.58 1.59
C ALA A 101 -6.87 8.17 0.99
N ILE A 102 -5.76 7.43 1.01
CA ILE A 102 -5.77 5.99 0.75
C ILE A 102 -6.09 5.26 2.06
N LEU A 103 -7.22 4.54 2.10
CA LEU A 103 -7.65 3.82 3.31
C LEU A 103 -7.33 2.33 3.28
N THR A 104 -7.20 1.75 2.10
CA THR A 104 -6.87 0.32 1.97
C THR A 104 -6.03 0.06 0.72
N ALA A 105 -5.32 -1.05 0.74
CA ALA A 105 -4.60 -1.62 -0.37
C ALA A 105 -5.32 -2.90 -0.77
N ILE A 106 -5.36 -3.17 -2.06
CA ILE A 106 -5.94 -4.39 -2.63
C ILE A 106 -4.88 -4.98 -3.55
N ALA A 107 -4.46 -6.19 -3.25
CA ALA A 107 -3.38 -6.85 -3.95
C ALA A 107 -3.45 -8.34 -3.64
N ASP A 108 -2.83 -9.16 -4.49
CA ASP A 108 -2.53 -10.54 -4.10
C ASP A 108 -1.54 -10.55 -2.91
N VAL A 109 -1.31 -11.70 -2.28
CA VAL A 109 -0.47 -11.76 -1.08
C VAL A 109 0.95 -11.27 -1.36
N VAL A 110 1.53 -11.61 -2.53
CA VAL A 110 2.92 -11.27 -2.85
C VAL A 110 3.08 -9.76 -3.09
N ALA A 111 2.18 -9.16 -3.87
CA ALA A 111 2.15 -7.74 -4.11
C ALA A 111 1.82 -6.95 -2.84
N MET A 112 0.90 -7.45 -2.01
CA MET A 112 0.59 -6.83 -0.73
C MET A 112 1.84 -6.70 0.14
N ARG A 113 2.67 -7.75 0.22
CA ARG A 113 3.91 -7.73 1.03
C ARG A 113 4.92 -6.70 0.53
N LYS A 114 5.10 -6.59 -0.79
CA LYS A 114 5.97 -5.56 -1.38
C LYS A 114 5.42 -4.16 -1.13
N LEU A 115 4.12 -3.98 -1.29
CA LEU A 115 3.41 -2.70 -1.15
C LEU A 115 3.37 -2.20 0.29
N THR A 116 3.24 -3.09 1.28
CA THR A 116 3.12 -2.75 2.71
C THR A 116 4.44 -2.90 3.48
N GLY A 117 5.49 -3.43 2.84
CA GLY A 117 6.80 -3.58 3.47
C GLY A 117 6.90 -4.78 4.43
N PHE A 118 5.98 -5.73 4.37
CA PHE A 118 6.05 -6.96 5.17
C PHE A 118 6.82 -8.07 4.46
N ILE A 119 7.34 -9.02 5.24
CA ILE A 119 7.95 -10.24 4.72
C ILE A 119 6.89 -11.20 4.15
N SER A 120 7.32 -12.06 3.22
CA SER A 120 6.49 -13.11 2.65
C SER A 120 6.05 -14.14 3.70
N HIS A 121 5.08 -14.97 3.32
CA HIS A 121 4.58 -16.09 4.14
C HIS A 121 5.68 -17.09 4.57
N SER A 122 6.82 -17.10 3.89
CA SER A 122 7.97 -17.94 4.23
C SER A 122 8.84 -17.38 5.37
N GLY A 123 8.63 -16.12 5.76
CA GLY A 123 9.37 -15.47 6.85
C GLY A 123 8.95 -15.92 8.25
N ASN A 124 9.77 -15.57 9.24
CA ASN A 124 9.52 -15.89 10.64
C ASN A 124 8.36 -15.08 11.25
N HIS A 125 8.21 -13.82 10.83
CA HIS A 125 7.12 -12.91 11.25
C HIS A 125 6.19 -12.61 10.06
N PHE A 126 5.47 -13.64 9.62
CA PHE A 126 4.67 -13.61 8.39
C PHE A 126 3.32 -12.87 8.51
N CYS A 127 2.89 -12.49 9.72
CA CYS A 127 1.60 -11.83 9.92
C CYS A 127 1.74 -10.29 9.90
N ASN A 128 0.78 -9.62 9.24
CA ASN A 128 0.66 -8.15 9.27
C ASN A 128 0.14 -7.67 10.63
N PHE A 129 -0.85 -8.39 11.18
CA PHE A 129 -1.58 -7.98 12.38
C PHE A 129 -0.86 -8.33 13.68
N CYS A 130 0.02 -9.33 13.66
CA CYS A 130 0.71 -9.79 14.84
C CYS A 130 2.20 -10.07 14.62
N THR A 131 2.94 -10.17 15.71
CA THR A 131 4.36 -10.45 15.80
C THR A 131 4.61 -11.91 16.20
N ILE A 132 3.67 -12.81 15.91
CA ILE A 132 3.86 -14.23 16.20
C ILE A 132 5.03 -14.77 15.38
N HIS A 133 5.91 -15.52 16.03
CA HIS A 133 6.98 -16.22 15.35
C HIS A 133 6.45 -17.51 14.74
N LYS A 134 6.94 -17.91 13.56
CA LYS A 134 6.53 -19.14 12.88
C LYS A 134 6.66 -20.41 13.73
N ALA A 135 7.66 -20.45 14.61
CA ALA A 135 7.83 -21.57 15.56
C ALA A 135 6.71 -21.68 16.61
N GLN A 136 5.94 -20.60 16.79
CA GLN A 136 4.85 -20.48 17.76
C GLN A 136 3.47 -20.47 17.06
N ILE A 137 3.37 -20.93 15.81
CA ILE A 137 2.13 -20.82 15.02
C ILE A 137 0.93 -21.53 15.67
N GLU A 138 1.18 -22.51 16.52
CA GLU A 138 0.16 -23.26 17.28
C GLU A 138 -0.31 -22.51 18.54
N GLU A 139 0.30 -21.39 18.91
CA GLU A 139 -0.09 -20.55 20.05
C GLU A 139 -1.31 -19.69 19.69
N ILE A 140 -2.46 -20.36 19.55
CA ILE A 140 -3.73 -19.75 19.16
C ILE A 140 -4.57 -19.52 20.42
N GLY A 141 -5.02 -18.28 20.63
CA GLY A 141 -5.95 -17.93 21.70
C GLY A 141 -5.78 -16.51 22.24
N PRO A 142 -6.79 -15.97 22.95
CA PRO A 142 -6.80 -14.60 23.46
C PRO A 142 -5.69 -14.32 24.48
N GLN A 143 -5.11 -15.35 25.10
CA GLN A 143 -3.98 -15.25 26.04
C GLN A 143 -2.65 -14.88 25.36
N PHE A 144 -2.56 -15.08 24.05
CA PHE A 144 -1.35 -14.83 23.28
C PHE A 144 -1.41 -13.45 22.63
N HIS A 145 -0.92 -12.44 23.35
CA HIS A 145 -0.93 -11.04 22.92
C HIS A 145 0.23 -10.71 21.98
N PHE A 146 0.11 -11.12 20.71
CA PHE A 146 1.10 -10.80 19.68
C PHE A 146 0.74 -9.57 18.83
N THR A 147 -0.23 -8.74 19.21
CA THR A 147 -0.71 -7.66 18.33
C THR A 147 0.40 -6.69 17.94
N ARG A 148 0.53 -6.44 16.63
CA ARG A 148 1.49 -5.48 16.10
C ARG A 148 0.92 -4.07 16.32
N SER A 149 1.61 -3.26 17.12
CA SER A 149 1.26 -1.85 17.27
C SER A 149 1.86 -1.01 16.14
N CYS A 150 1.12 -0.01 15.66
CA CYS A 150 1.63 0.99 14.72
C CYS A 150 2.91 1.69 15.24
N GLN A 151 2.98 2.01 16.53
CA GLN A 151 4.15 2.66 17.13
C GLN A 151 5.43 1.81 17.01
N ASN A 152 5.36 0.53 17.38
CA ASN A 152 6.49 -0.40 17.24
C ASN A 152 6.86 -0.62 15.77
N HIS A 153 5.87 -0.73 14.88
CA HIS A 153 6.07 -0.86 13.44
C HIS A 153 6.84 0.33 12.85
N LYS A 154 6.38 1.56 13.13
CA LYS A 154 7.07 2.80 12.70
C LYS A 154 8.47 2.90 13.30
N SER A 155 8.66 2.48 14.55
CA SER A 155 9.98 2.46 15.20
C SER A 155 10.95 1.49 14.50
N THR A 156 10.48 0.31 14.08
CA THR A 156 11.27 -0.65 13.30
C THR A 156 11.61 -0.10 11.90
N ILE A 157 10.66 0.56 11.24
CA ILE A 157 10.91 1.23 9.95
C ILE A 157 11.97 2.32 10.10
N ALA A 158 11.90 3.13 11.16
CA ALA A 158 12.91 4.16 11.42
C ALA A 158 14.30 3.53 11.58
N LYS A 159 14.44 2.44 12.34
CA LYS A 159 15.70 1.68 12.44
C LYS A 159 16.17 1.20 11.07
N TRP A 160 15.27 0.68 10.24
CA TRP A 160 15.58 0.21 8.89
C TRP A 160 16.07 1.34 7.96
N LEU A 161 15.45 2.52 8.03
CA LEU A 161 15.80 3.68 7.21
C LEU A 161 17.24 4.16 7.48
N TRP A 162 17.61 4.23 8.76
CA TRP A 162 18.95 4.68 9.20
C TRP A 162 20.03 3.58 9.16
N ALA A 163 19.64 2.34 8.87
CA ALA A 163 20.53 1.18 8.82
C ALA A 163 21.31 1.09 7.49
N THR A 164 22.50 0.46 7.55
CA THR A 164 23.26 0.06 6.36
C THR A 164 22.54 -1.06 5.59
N PRO A 165 22.89 -1.33 4.32
CA PRO A 165 22.28 -2.43 3.56
C PRO A 165 22.34 -3.80 4.26
N GLN A 166 23.45 -4.14 4.92
CA GLN A 166 23.58 -5.39 5.67
C GLN A 166 22.65 -5.41 6.89
N GLN A 167 22.60 -4.31 7.64
CA GLN A 167 21.71 -4.17 8.80
C GLN A 167 20.24 -4.20 8.40
N ARG A 168 19.86 -3.60 7.27
CA ARG A 168 18.50 -3.66 6.71
C ARG A 168 18.04 -5.08 6.47
N GLN A 169 18.91 -5.92 5.92
CA GLN A 169 18.60 -7.34 5.71
C GLN A 169 18.42 -8.07 7.03
N ALA A 170 19.27 -7.80 8.03
CA ALA A 170 19.14 -8.38 9.36
C ALA A 170 17.81 -7.96 10.03
N ILE A 171 17.47 -6.66 10.01
CA ILE A 171 16.21 -6.12 10.54
C ILE A 171 15.01 -6.75 9.82
N PHE A 172 15.05 -6.86 8.50
CA PHE A 172 13.96 -7.46 7.74
C PHE A 172 13.79 -8.95 8.07
N SER A 173 14.89 -9.68 8.24
CA SER A 173 14.85 -11.09 8.65
C SER A 173 14.34 -11.28 10.09
N GLU A 174 14.74 -10.38 11.00
CA GLU A 174 14.40 -10.44 12.42
C GLU A 174 12.93 -10.04 12.66
N TYR A 175 12.49 -8.91 12.12
CA TYR A 175 11.18 -8.32 12.42
C TYR A 175 10.12 -8.53 11.34
N GLY A 176 10.53 -8.98 10.14
CA GLY A 176 9.64 -9.15 9.00
C GLY A 176 9.14 -7.83 8.40
N VAL A 177 9.83 -6.72 8.64
CA VAL A 177 9.42 -5.37 8.20
C VAL A 177 10.57 -4.62 7.54
N GLN A 178 10.25 -3.98 6.41
CA GLN A 178 11.10 -3.04 5.70
C GLN A 178 10.29 -1.80 5.33
N TYR A 179 10.98 -0.74 4.89
CA TYR A 179 10.30 0.48 4.47
C TYR A 179 9.44 0.27 3.21
N SER A 180 8.19 0.70 3.31
CA SER A 180 7.30 0.97 2.18
C SER A 180 7.08 2.47 2.09
N ILE A 181 7.01 3.01 0.87
CA ILE A 181 6.71 4.42 0.65
C ILE A 181 5.31 4.84 1.12
N LEU A 182 4.39 3.88 1.31
CA LEU A 182 3.08 4.18 1.91
C LEU A 182 3.22 4.72 3.34
N GLU A 183 4.33 4.41 4.03
CA GLU A 183 4.60 4.86 5.39
C GLU A 183 4.82 6.38 5.50
N ASP A 184 5.07 7.05 4.37
CA ASP A 184 5.18 8.52 4.27
C ASP A 184 3.81 9.23 4.36
N LEU A 185 2.70 8.49 4.19
CA LEU A 185 1.36 9.02 4.37
C LEU A 185 1.04 9.06 5.87
N LEU A 186 0.80 10.25 6.42
CA LEU A 186 0.60 10.46 7.86
C LEU A 186 -0.57 9.67 8.45
N TYR A 187 -1.58 9.37 7.63
CA TYR A 187 -2.78 8.63 8.02
C TYR A 187 -2.65 7.11 7.79
N TRP A 188 -1.54 6.64 7.23
CA TRP A 188 -1.37 5.23 6.89
C TRP A 188 -0.88 4.39 8.06
N ASP A 189 -1.58 3.27 8.28
CA ASP A 189 -1.24 2.25 9.28
C ASP A 189 -1.23 0.86 8.63
N ALA A 190 -0.05 0.40 8.22
CA ALA A 190 0.13 -0.93 7.62
C ALA A 190 -0.21 -2.08 8.59
N THR A 191 -0.28 -1.84 9.89
CA THR A 191 -0.57 -2.90 10.89
C THR A 191 -2.05 -3.28 10.94
N ARG A 192 -2.91 -2.53 10.24
CA ARG A 192 -4.37 -2.76 10.13
C ARG A 192 -4.79 -3.25 8.75
N MET A 193 -3.82 -3.69 7.94
CA MET A 193 -3.98 -4.04 6.52
C MET A 193 -3.85 -5.54 6.28
#